data_AF-M0APU4-F1
#
_entry.id   AF-M0APU4-F1
#
_cell.length_a   1.000
_cell.length_b   1.000
_cell.length_c   1.000
_cell.angle_alpha   90.00
_cell.angle_beta   90.00
_cell.angle_gamma   90.00
#
_symmetry.space_group_name_H-M   'P 1'
#
loop_
_entity.id
_entity.type
_entity.pdbx_description
1 polymer ?
#
loop_
_entity_poly.entity_id
_entity_poly.type
_entity_poly.pdbx_seq_one_letter_code
_entity_poly.pdbx_strand_id
1 'polypeptide(L)'
;MNANRDRYVTDRKLHLGKNDWHETTLIYKRNKDSEATDYRQYSVFMTNRHPGAVHHYNSRWRIESGYKSIKRFMASTTSKDFVLRFFYFAFACLLYSIWRAVDLLVQVNLTGEYNHSLIVTAENTLTLLKKQTGVG
;
A
#
# COMPACT_ATOMS: atom_id res chain seq x y z
N MET A 1 -30.76 3.26 11.57
CA MET A 1 -30.19 4.52 11.05
C MET A 1 -28.89 4.80 11.79
N ASN A 2 -27.72 4.76 11.13
CA ASN A 2 -26.50 5.45 11.59
C ASN A 2 -25.48 5.46 10.44
N ALA A 3 -25.68 6.40 9.50
CA ALA A 3 -24.74 6.64 8.41
C ALA A 3 -23.51 7.38 8.94
N ASN A 4 -22.39 6.66 8.96
CA ASN A 4 -21.00 7.09 8.84
C ASN A 4 -20.77 8.63 8.71
N ARG A 5 -20.64 9.36 9.83
CA ARG A 5 -20.44 10.83 9.88
C ARG A 5 -19.07 11.32 9.37
N ASP A 6 -18.18 10.41 8.99
CA ASP A 6 -16.80 10.73 8.60
C ASP A 6 -16.61 10.86 7.07
N ARG A 7 -17.68 10.69 6.30
CA ARG A 7 -17.62 10.65 4.85
C ARG A 7 -18.78 11.41 4.20
N TYR A 8 -18.46 12.43 3.42
CA TYR A 8 -19.43 13.18 2.63
C TYR A 8 -19.26 12.87 1.14
N VAL A 9 -20.36 12.61 0.44
CA VAL A 9 -20.39 12.25 -0.98
C VAL A 9 -21.30 13.24 -1.68
N THR A 10 -20.81 13.87 -2.76
CA THR A 10 -21.58 14.81 -3.56
C THR A 10 -21.34 14.54 -5.03
N ASP A 11 -22.43 14.43 -5.79
CA ASP A 11 -22.34 14.32 -7.24
C ASP A 11 -22.01 15.68 -7.83
N ARG A 12 -21.07 15.70 -8.78
CA ARG A 12 -20.63 16.88 -9.50
C ARG A 12 -20.51 16.56 -10.99
N LYS A 13 -20.59 17.61 -11.80
CA LYS A 13 -20.27 17.54 -13.21
C LYS A 13 -18.91 18.18 -13.42
N LEU A 14 -17.96 17.44 -13.95
CA LEU A 14 -16.66 17.97 -14.36
C LEU A 14 -16.81 18.51 -15.79
N HIS A 15 -16.40 19.77 -15.98
CA HIS A 15 -16.35 20.37 -17.32
C HIS A 15 -15.01 19.99 -17.98
N LEU A 16 -15.05 19.26 -19.09
CA LEU A 16 -13.85 18.85 -19.83
C LEU A 16 -13.50 19.79 -20.99
N GLY A 17 -14.25 20.88 -21.16
CA GLY A 17 -14.16 21.78 -22.32
C GLY A 17 -15.22 21.46 -23.38
N LYS A 18 -15.43 22.37 -24.34
CA LYS A 18 -16.41 22.22 -25.44
C LYS A 18 -17.87 21.95 -25.02
N ASN A 19 -18.28 22.43 -23.84
CA ASN A 19 -19.58 22.13 -23.22
C ASN A 19 -19.79 20.63 -22.88
N ASP A 20 -18.72 19.83 -22.86
CA ASP A 20 -18.80 18.44 -22.45
C ASP A 20 -18.69 18.32 -20.92
N TRP A 21 -19.73 17.71 -20.34
CA TRP A 21 -19.85 17.47 -18.91
C TRP A 21 -19.77 15.98 -18.62
N HIS A 22 -18.88 15.60 -17.72
CA HIS A 22 -18.80 14.23 -17.23
C HIS A 22 -19.31 14.15 -15.80
N GLU A 23 -20.22 13.22 -15.56
CA GLU A 23 -20.69 12.92 -14.21
C GLU A 23 -19.57 12.30 -13.39
N THR A 24 -19.35 12.87 -12.22
CA THR A 24 -18.32 12.44 -11.30
C THR A 24 -18.84 12.58 -9.88
N THR A 25 -18.33 11.77 -8.98
CA THR A 25 -18.68 11.87 -7.58
C THR A 25 -17.46 12.35 -6.81
N LEU A 26 -17.65 13.44 -6.07
CA LEU A 26 -16.68 14.00 -5.15
C LEU A 26 -16.91 13.44 -3.77
N ILE A 27 -15.84 12.97 -3.13
CA ILE A 27 -15.89 12.25 -1.86
C ILE A 27 -14.92 12.92 -0.90
N TYR A 28 -15.45 13.47 0.18
CA TYR A 28 -14.69 14.00 1.30
C TYR A 28 -14.58 12.92 2.38
N LYS A 29 -13.35 12.58 2.74
CA LYS A 29 -13.05 11.64 3.83
C LYS A 29 -12.35 12.41 4.94
N ARG A 30 -12.93 12.43 6.14
CA ARG A 30 -12.30 13.03 7.32
C ARG A 30 -11.05 12.24 7.68
N ASN A 31 -9.94 12.94 7.89
CA ASN A 31 -8.73 12.37 8.47
C ASN A 31 -8.90 12.29 9.98
N LYS A 32 -8.69 11.11 10.56
CA LYS A 32 -8.86 10.88 12.01
C LYS A 32 -7.75 11.54 12.83
N ASP A 33 -6.56 11.68 12.23
CA ASP A 33 -5.38 12.30 12.86
C ASP A 33 -5.28 13.80 12.56
N SER A 34 -6.34 14.35 11.95
CA SER A 34 -6.60 15.76 11.66
C SER A 34 -6.82 16.65 12.89
N GLU A 35 -5.82 17.35 13.45
CA GLU A 35 -6.10 18.44 14.43
C GLU A 35 -6.64 19.73 13.78
N ALA A 36 -6.63 19.81 12.44
CA ALA A 36 -7.16 20.97 11.75
C ALA A 36 -8.69 21.03 11.89
N THR A 37 -9.23 22.19 12.23
CA THR A 37 -10.68 22.44 12.26
C THR A 37 -11.24 22.89 10.92
N ASP A 38 -10.36 23.23 9.98
CA ASP A 38 -10.69 23.78 8.66
C ASP A 38 -10.73 22.69 7.56
N TYR A 39 -10.80 23.07 6.27
CA TYR A 39 -10.87 22.16 5.12
C TYR A 39 -9.71 21.15 5.03
N ARG A 40 -8.58 21.41 5.68
CA ARG A 40 -7.41 20.52 5.75
C ARG A 40 -7.67 19.21 6.49
N GLN A 41 -8.76 19.12 7.26
CA GLN A 41 -9.16 17.89 7.94
C GLN A 41 -9.71 16.82 6.98
N TYR A 42 -9.98 17.17 5.71
CA TYR A 42 -10.55 16.26 4.73
C TYR A 42 -9.56 15.91 3.62
N SER A 43 -9.48 14.62 3.29
CA SER A 43 -8.94 14.16 2.01
C SER A 43 -10.06 14.11 0.97
N VAL A 44 -9.82 14.71 -0.20
CA VAL A 44 -10.80 14.77 -1.28
C VAL A 44 -10.44 13.76 -2.36
N PHE A 45 -11.42 12.96 -2.76
CA PHE A 45 -11.33 12.02 -3.86
C PHE A 45 -12.37 12.36 -4.91
N MET A 46 -12.06 12.06 -6.16
CA MET A 46 -12.95 12.26 -7.29
C MET A 46 -12.95 11.01 -8.13
N THR A 47 -14.13 10.50 -8.46
CA THR A 47 -14.24 9.23 -9.20
C THR A 47 -15.47 9.24 -10.09
N ASN A 48 -15.34 8.65 -11.27
CA ASN A 48 -16.47 8.34 -12.17
C ASN A 48 -17.10 6.96 -11.86
N ARG A 49 -16.70 6.33 -10.75
CA ARG A 49 -17.17 5.01 -10.30
C ARG A 49 -17.98 5.17 -9.02
N HIS A 50 -18.68 4.10 -8.62
CA HIS A 50 -19.41 4.07 -7.35
C HIS A 50 -18.52 4.52 -6.18
N PRO A 51 -19.01 5.32 -5.22
CA PRO A 51 -18.21 5.85 -4.12
C PRO A 51 -17.42 4.78 -3.35
N GLY A 52 -17.94 3.56 -3.25
CA GLY A 52 -17.23 2.42 -2.66
C GLY A 52 -15.83 2.18 -3.23
N ALA A 53 -15.56 2.57 -4.48
CA ALA A 53 -14.27 2.42 -5.15
C ALA A 53 -13.11 3.13 -4.43
N VAL A 54 -13.37 4.23 -3.71
CA VAL A 54 -12.33 4.94 -2.92
C VAL A 54 -11.74 4.06 -1.83
N HIS A 55 -12.48 3.07 -1.31
CA HIS A 55 -11.93 2.11 -0.37
C HIS A 55 -10.75 1.32 -0.97
N HIS A 56 -10.84 0.98 -2.25
CA HIS A 56 -9.77 0.28 -2.96
C HIS A 56 -8.57 1.18 -3.27
N TYR A 57 -8.71 2.51 -3.20
CA TYR A 57 -7.61 3.46 -3.42
C TYR A 57 -6.48 3.29 -2.39
N ASN A 58 -6.77 2.75 -1.19
CA ASN A 58 -5.74 2.40 -0.22
C ASN A 58 -4.72 1.37 -0.77
N SER A 59 -5.13 0.57 -1.77
CA SER A 59 -4.23 -0.36 -2.46
C SER A 59 -3.12 0.33 -3.27
N ARG A 60 -3.27 1.63 -3.57
CA ARG A 60 -2.21 2.41 -4.23
C ARG A 60 -0.96 2.50 -3.35
N TRP A 61 -1.12 2.68 -2.04
CA TRP A 61 -0.01 2.71 -1.09
C TRP A 61 0.78 1.40 -1.07
N ARG A 62 0.13 0.26 -1.35
CA ARG A 62 0.81 -1.05 -1.45
C ARG A 62 1.87 -1.10 -2.55
N ILE A 63 1.71 -0.30 -3.61
CA ILE A 63 2.68 -0.22 -4.70
C ILE A 63 3.90 0.58 -4.24
N GLU A 64 3.69 1.70 -3.55
CA GLU A 64 4.77 2.54 -3.01
C GLU A 64 5.57 1.79 -1.94
N SER A 65 4.88 1.08 -1.03
CA SER A 65 5.55 0.25 -0.03
C SER A 65 6.30 -0.92 -0.67
N GLY A 66 5.70 -1.59 -1.66
CA GLY A 66 6.36 -2.64 -2.43
C GLY A 66 7.62 -2.14 -3.15
N TYR A 67 7.55 -0.98 -3.79
CA TYR A 67 8.70 -0.37 -4.46
C TYR A 67 9.80 0.04 -3.46
N LYS A 68 9.43 0.53 -2.27
CA LYS A 68 10.38 0.82 -1.18
C LYS A 68 11.11 -0.44 -0.71
N SER A 69 10.41 -1.59 -0.63
CA SER A 69 11.04 -2.87 -0.31
C SER A 69 12.00 -3.35 -1.40
N ILE A 70 11.60 -3.25 -2.68
CA ILE A 70 12.46 -3.67 -3.82
C ILE A 70 13.70 -2.78 -3.93
N LYS A 71 13.57 -1.47 -3.70
CA LYS A 71 14.71 -0.53 -3.68
C LYS A 71 15.80 -0.93 -2.67
N ARG A 72 15.46 -1.61 -1.58
CA ARG A 72 16.45 -2.09 -0.60
C ARG A 72 17.36 -3.19 -1.17
N PHE A 73 16.88 -3.92 -2.17
CA PHE A 73 17.63 -4.98 -2.87
C PHE A 73 18.31 -4.47 -4.15
N MET A 74 18.03 -3.23 -4.58
CA MET A 74 18.61 -2.66 -5.78
C MET A 74 20.02 -2.12 -5.48
N ALA A 75 21.02 -2.63 -6.20
CA ALA A 75 22.37 -2.06 -6.14
C ALA A 75 22.38 -0.64 -6.71
N SER A 76 23.07 0.29 -6.05
CA SER A 76 23.25 1.65 -6.56
C SER A 76 24.21 1.62 -7.74
N THR A 77 23.69 1.67 -8.96
CA THR A 77 24.50 1.67 -10.18
C THR A 77 24.63 3.09 -10.74
N THR A 78 25.86 3.55 -10.97
CA THR A 78 26.17 4.84 -11.62
C THR A 78 26.12 4.80 -13.16
N SER A 79 25.91 3.62 -13.75
CA SER A 79 25.79 3.45 -15.21
C SER A 79 24.50 4.06 -15.77
N LYS A 80 24.59 4.67 -16.96
CA LYS A 80 23.47 5.29 -17.69
C LYS A 80 22.77 4.35 -18.67
N ASP A 81 23.27 3.13 -18.82
CA ASP A 81 22.68 2.15 -19.74
C ASP A 81 21.30 1.69 -19.23
N PHE A 82 20.28 1.85 -20.07
CA PHE A 82 18.90 1.49 -19.77
C PHE A 82 18.73 -0.03 -19.59
N VAL A 83 19.43 -0.83 -20.39
CA VAL A 83 19.30 -2.30 -20.36
C VAL A 83 19.79 -2.84 -19.02
N LEU A 84 20.93 -2.33 -18.54
CA LEU A 84 21.47 -2.66 -17.22
C LEU A 84 20.52 -2.27 -16.09
N ARG A 85 19.97 -1.04 -16.09
CA ARG A 85 19.03 -0.61 -15.05
C ARG A 85 17.75 -1.45 -15.04
N PHE A 86 17.23 -1.80 -16.21
CA PHE A 86 16.07 -2.68 -16.33
C PHE A 86 16.39 -4.10 -15.83
N PHE A 87 17.56 -4.64 -16.18
CA PHE A 87 18.01 -5.94 -15.70
C PHE A 87 18.12 -5.97 -14.17
N TYR A 88 18.79 -4.99 -13.56
CA TYR A 88 18.90 -4.90 -12.10
C TYR A 88 17.54 -4.72 -11.42
N PHE A 89 16.62 -3.98 -12.04
CA PHE A 89 15.26 -3.84 -11.53
C PHE A 89 14.49 -5.16 -11.59
N ALA A 90 14.51 -5.86 -12.73
CA ALA A 90 13.88 -7.17 -12.88
C ALA A 90 14.49 -8.20 -11.92
N PHE A 91 15.81 -8.18 -11.75
CA PHE A 91 16.53 -9.04 -10.82
C PHE A 91 16.13 -8.77 -9.37
N ALA A 92 16.01 -7.50 -8.95
CA ALA A 92 15.53 -7.15 -7.62
C ALA A 92 14.07 -7.61 -7.37
N CYS A 93 13.21 -7.51 -8.39
CA CYS A 93 11.85 -8.06 -8.33
C CYS A 93 11.85 -9.57 -8.12
N LEU A 94 12.69 -10.32 -8.85
CA LEU A 94 12.82 -11.77 -8.72
C LEU A 94 13.31 -12.17 -7.33
N LEU A 95 14.37 -11.53 -6.82
CA LEU A 95 14.88 -11.79 -5.47
C LEU A 95 13.83 -11.53 -4.40
N TYR A 96 13.05 -10.46 -4.53
CA TYR A 96 11.97 -10.16 -3.59
C TYR A 96 10.86 -11.23 -3.64
N SER A 97 10.47 -11.70 -4.84
CA SER A 97 9.49 -12.78 -5.00
C SER A 97 9.96 -14.09 -4.36
N ILE A 98 11.24 -14.46 -4.55
CA ILE A 98 11.83 -15.66 -3.93
C ILE A 98 11.87 -15.51 -2.41
N TRP A 99 12.34 -14.37 -1.90
CA TRP A 99 12.36 -14.08 -0.47
C TRP A 99 10.95 -14.18 0.14
N ARG A 100 9.93 -13.62 -0.53
CA ARG A 100 8.53 -13.68 -0.07
C ARG A 100 7.96 -15.09 -0.10
N ALA A 101 8.33 -15.90 -1.08
CA ALA A 101 7.94 -17.31 -1.14
C ALA A 101 8.58 -18.12 0.00
N VAL A 102 9.86 -17.88 0.30
CA VAL A 102 10.56 -18.52 1.43
C VAL A 102 9.95 -18.07 2.77
N ASP A 103 9.69 -16.77 2.97
CA ASP A 103 9.01 -16.23 4.17
C ASP A 103 7.64 -16.89 4.38
N LEU A 104 6.88 -17.10 3.31
CA LEU A 104 5.58 -17.77 3.37
C LEU A 104 5.70 -19.26 3.70
N LEU A 105 6.66 -19.97 3.10
CA LEU A 105 6.93 -21.37 3.39
C LEU A 105 7.36 -21.59 4.85
N VAL A 106 8.21 -20.70 5.38
CA VAL A 106 8.65 -20.73 6.78
C VAL A 106 7.48 -20.46 7.73
N GLN A 107 6.61 -19.49 7.44
CA GLN A 107 5.40 -19.25 8.23
C GLN A 107 4.47 -20.46 8.29
N VAL A 108 4.19 -21.09 7.14
CA VAL A 108 3.31 -22.25 7.07
C VAL A 108 3.87 -23.42 7.90
N ASN A 109 5.19 -23.66 7.81
CA ASN A 109 5.84 -24.71 8.60
C ASN A 109 5.84 -24.43 10.11
N LEU A 110 5.96 -23.16 10.54
CA LEU A 110 6.09 -22.81 11.95
C LEU A 110 4.76 -22.60 12.68
N THR A 111 3.71 -22.12 11.99
CA THR A 111 2.49 -21.64 12.66
C THR A 111 1.23 -22.38 12.22
N GLY A 112 1.25 -23.15 11.13
CA GLY A 112 0.07 -23.90 10.66
C GLY A 112 -1.12 -23.04 10.18
N GLU A 113 -1.08 -21.73 10.39
CA GLU A 113 -2.08 -20.76 9.93
C GLU A 113 -1.48 -19.69 9.02
N TYR A 114 -2.21 -19.37 7.95
CA TYR A 114 -1.84 -18.36 6.96
C TYR A 114 -2.19 -16.96 7.47
N ASN A 115 -1.21 -16.24 7.99
CA ASN A 115 -1.38 -14.81 8.25
C ASN A 115 -0.80 -13.98 7.09
N HIS A 116 -1.63 -13.16 6.44
CA HIS A 116 -1.23 -12.33 5.29
C HIS A 116 -0.21 -11.22 5.63
N SER A 117 0.17 -11.10 6.90
CA SER A 117 1.14 -10.12 7.38
C SER A 117 2.58 -10.66 7.25
N LEU A 118 3.53 -9.83 6.83
CA LEU A 118 4.96 -10.16 6.77
C LEU A 118 5.48 -10.47 8.20
N ILE A 119 5.67 -11.75 8.56
CA ILE A 119 6.11 -12.13 9.90
C ILE A 119 7.63 -12.05 10.05
N VAL A 120 8.44 -12.25 9.00
CA VAL A 120 9.91 -12.14 9.12
C VAL A 120 10.35 -10.68 8.94
N THR A 121 10.05 -9.86 9.94
CA THR A 121 10.81 -8.64 10.22
C THR A 121 11.91 -9.01 11.22
N ALA A 122 13.12 -8.45 11.10
CA ALA A 122 14.27 -8.79 11.95
C ALA A 122 13.97 -8.69 13.47
N GLU A 123 12.96 -7.91 13.85
CA GLU A 123 12.48 -7.81 15.23
C GLU A 123 11.72 -9.06 15.71
N ASN A 124 10.98 -9.74 14.82
CA ASN A 124 10.25 -10.96 15.16
C ASN A 124 11.15 -12.19 15.17
N THR A 125 12.25 -12.20 14.41
CA THR A 125 13.21 -13.31 14.44
C THR A 125 13.90 -13.42 15.79
N LEU A 126 14.18 -12.30 16.46
CA LEU A 126 14.74 -12.29 17.82
C LEU A 126 13.74 -12.83 18.85
N THR A 127 12.46 -12.46 18.71
CA THR A 127 11.39 -12.92 19.60
C THR A 127 11.10 -14.41 19.42
N LEU A 128 11.13 -14.92 18.18
CA LEU A 128 10.99 -16.34 17.89
C LEU A 128 12.18 -17.16 18.38
N LEU A 129 13.41 -16.66 18.20
CA LEU A 129 14.61 -17.31 18.72
C LEU A 129 14.60 -17.38 20.25
N LYS A 130 14.24 -16.29 20.95
CA LYS A 130 14.08 -16.29 22.42
C LYS A 130 13.01 -17.28 22.88
N LYS A 131 11.89 -17.41 22.16
CA LYS A 131 10.83 -18.36 22.48
C LYS A 131 11.28 -19.82 22.27
N GLN A 132 12.16 -20.09 21.31
CA GLN A 132 12.72 -21.42 21.08
C GLN A 132 13.87 -21.78 22.02
N THR A 133 14.70 -20.83 22.43
CA THR A 133 15.87 -21.12 23.30
C THR A 133 15.56 -21.18 24.78
N GLY A 134 14.38 -20.76 25.23
CA GLY A 134 13.91 -20.99 26.60
C GLY A 134 14.82 -20.41 27.70
N VAL A 135 15.65 -19.41 27.40
CA VAL A 135 16.49 -18.75 28.40
C VAL A 135 15.70 -17.58 28.98
N GLY A 136 15.03 -17.86 30.10
CA GLY A 136 14.62 -16.90 31.12
C GLY A 136 15.54 -17.00 32.32
#